data_AF-A0A8K1CTW2-F1
#
_entry.id   AF-A0A8K1CTW2-F1
#
_cell.length_a   1.000
_cell.length_b   1.000
_cell.length_c   1.000
_cell.angle_alpha   90.00
_cell.angle_beta   90.00
_cell.angle_gamma   90.00
#
_symmetry.space_group_name_H-M   'P 1'
#
loop_
_entity.id
_entity.type
_entity.pdbx_description
1 polymer ?
#
loop_
_entity_poly.entity_id
_entity_poly.type
_entity_poly.pdbx_seq_one_letter_code
_entity_poly.pdbx_strand_id
1 'polypeptide(L)'
;MQFITLQGRISRSSRNLGQASWHAVGVPYSMAALWKAMPSRKMQGNETPNVMEYVAPGLRIQDFVGLAALFSRSVPSNETLDQAYEAGPFNAEPQLASAITEFERDLAKTDAYMVAHEKG
;
A
#
# COMPACT_ATOMS: atom_id res chain seq x y z
N MET A 1 4.41 -24.56 8.41
CA MET A 1 4.46 -23.87 7.09
C MET A 1 3.22 -23.00 6.89
N GLN A 2 2.94 -22.07 7.82
CA GLN A 2 1.74 -21.20 7.79
C GLN A 2 2.05 -19.74 8.18
N PHE A 3 3.18 -19.48 8.84
CA PHE A 3 3.70 -18.10 9.05
C PHE A 3 4.00 -17.35 7.73
N ILE A 4 4.24 -18.07 6.64
CA ILE A 4 4.57 -17.50 5.32
C ILE A 4 3.34 -16.86 4.67
N THR A 5 2.12 -17.35 4.93
CA THR A 5 0.90 -16.84 4.29
C THR A 5 0.42 -15.53 4.92
N LEU A 6 0.53 -15.36 6.24
CA LEU A 6 0.13 -14.11 6.91
C LEU A 6 1.08 -12.95 6.60
N GLN A 7 2.40 -13.20 6.69
CA GLN A 7 3.43 -12.25 6.27
C GLN A 7 3.27 -11.88 4.78
N GLY A 8 2.98 -12.88 3.93
CA GLY A 8 2.69 -12.65 2.52
C GLY A 8 1.48 -11.72 2.29
N ARG A 9 0.40 -11.87 3.06
CA ARG A 9 -0.81 -11.03 2.94
C ARG A 9 -0.58 -9.60 3.42
N ILE A 10 -0.01 -9.42 4.61
CA ILE A 10 0.26 -8.09 5.19
C ILE A 10 1.27 -7.34 4.31
N SER A 11 2.37 -8.00 3.93
CA SER A 11 3.41 -7.38 3.13
C SER A 11 2.95 -7.03 1.71
N ARG A 12 2.11 -7.86 1.10
CA ARG A 12 1.50 -7.57 -0.21
C ARG A 12 0.52 -6.41 -0.12
N SER A 13 -0.34 -6.40 0.91
CA SER A 13 -1.33 -5.35 1.14
C SER A 13 -0.65 -3.99 1.33
N SER A 14 0.30 -3.91 2.27
CA SER A 14 1.07 -2.68 2.55
C SER A 14 1.80 -2.14 1.32
N ARG A 15 2.46 -3.02 0.54
CA ARG A 15 3.16 -2.59 -0.67
C ARG A 15 2.21 -2.16 -1.78
N ASN A 16 1.20 -2.96 -2.11
CA ASN A 16 0.36 -2.66 -3.28
C ASN A 16 -0.58 -1.48 -3.02
N LEU A 17 -1.26 -1.44 -1.88
CA LEU A 17 -2.20 -0.37 -1.55
C LEU A 17 -1.45 0.93 -1.20
N GLY A 18 -0.36 0.82 -0.42
CA GLY A 18 0.46 1.98 -0.04
C GLY A 18 1.24 2.60 -1.20
N GLN A 19 1.81 1.79 -2.10
CA GLN A 19 2.49 2.32 -3.28
C GLN A 19 1.48 2.90 -4.29
N ALA A 20 0.33 2.24 -4.50
CA ALA A 20 -0.71 2.77 -5.38
C ALA A 20 -1.21 4.15 -4.90
N SER A 21 -1.47 4.34 -3.61
CA SER A 21 -1.88 5.64 -3.08
C SER A 21 -0.77 6.68 -3.17
N TRP A 22 0.49 6.32 -2.86
CA TRP A 22 1.63 7.21 -2.95
C TRP A 22 1.92 7.68 -4.39
N HIS A 23 1.83 6.77 -5.36
CA HIS A 23 2.04 7.10 -6.78
C HIS A 23 0.86 7.83 -7.41
N ALA A 24 -0.35 7.65 -6.89
CA ALA A 24 -1.53 8.39 -7.35
C ALA A 24 -1.59 9.83 -6.79
N VAL A 25 -1.26 10.03 -5.51
CA VAL A 25 -1.39 11.33 -4.83
C VAL A 25 -0.08 12.13 -4.89
N GLY A 26 1.06 11.45 -4.95
CA GLY A 26 2.39 12.08 -4.86
C GLY A 26 2.92 12.66 -6.17
N VAL A 27 2.16 12.70 -7.27
CA VAL A 27 2.59 13.40 -8.50
C VAL A 27 2.73 14.89 -8.20
N PRO A 28 3.87 15.55 -8.55
CA PRO A 28 4.95 15.11 -9.45
C PRO A 28 6.17 14.45 -8.78
N TYR A 29 6.13 14.22 -7.47
CA TYR A 29 7.25 13.76 -6.65
C TYR A 29 7.53 12.24 -6.73
N SER A 30 6.51 11.43 -7.04
CA SER A 30 6.59 9.96 -7.05
C SER A 30 6.41 9.34 -8.44
N MET A 31 7.02 9.93 -9.47
CA MET A 31 6.87 9.46 -10.85
C MET A 31 7.65 8.17 -11.12
N ALA A 32 7.05 7.26 -11.91
CA ALA A 32 7.68 5.99 -12.29
C ALA A 32 8.84 6.15 -13.30
N ALA A 33 8.97 7.31 -13.93
CA ALA A 33 10.01 7.60 -14.91
C ALA A 33 10.43 9.07 -14.89
N LEU A 34 11.57 9.37 -15.52
CA LEU A 34 12.04 10.73 -15.78
C LEU A 34 11.88 11.03 -17.27
N TRP A 35 11.38 12.21 -17.61
CA TRP A 35 11.17 12.64 -19.00
C TRP A 35 12.39 13.33 -19.62
N LYS A 36 13.39 13.62 -18.80
CA LYS A 36 14.66 14.21 -19.21
C LYS A 36 15.81 13.38 -18.64
N ALA A 37 16.90 13.28 -19.40
CA ALA A 37 18.11 12.59 -18.98
C ALA A 37 18.67 13.21 -17.69
N MET A 38 19.23 12.37 -16.81
CA MET A 38 19.83 12.84 -15.56
C MET A 38 20.96 13.85 -15.83
N PRO A 39 21.11 14.88 -14.98
CA PRO A 39 22.21 15.82 -15.10
C PRO A 39 23.57 15.10 -15.07
N SER A 40 24.48 15.49 -15.97
CA SER A 40 25.84 14.94 -16.03
C SER A 40 26.82 15.62 -15.06
N ARG A 41 26.41 16.74 -14.46
CA ARG A 41 27.20 17.49 -13.48
C ARG A 41 26.29 18.08 -12.41
N LYS A 42 26.85 18.31 -11.22
CA LYS A 42 26.20 19.12 -10.19
C LYS A 42 26.11 20.57 -10.68
N MET A 43 24.98 21.20 -10.41
CA MET A 43 24.75 22.61 -10.73
C MET A 43 25.63 23.51 -9.84
N GLN A 44 26.13 24.61 -10.40
CA GLN A 44 26.90 25.61 -9.63
C GLN A 44 25.95 26.61 -8.95
N GLY A 45 26.42 27.32 -7.92
CA GLY A 45 25.58 27.99 -6.90
C GLY A 45 24.49 28.97 -7.36
N ASN A 46 24.45 29.40 -8.62
CA ASN A 46 23.40 30.26 -9.19
C ASN A 46 22.49 29.55 -10.21
N GLU A 47 22.74 28.28 -10.52
CA GLU A 47 21.90 27.49 -11.42
C GLU A 47 20.76 26.84 -10.62
N THR A 48 19.50 27.23 -10.90
CA THR A 48 18.33 26.59 -10.30
C THR A 48 17.77 25.54 -11.28
N PRO A 49 17.73 24.24 -10.92
CA PRO A 49 17.15 23.24 -11.80
C PRO A 49 15.64 23.40 -11.87
N ASN A 50 15.10 23.46 -13.09
CA ASN A 50 13.67 23.30 -13.29
C ASN A 50 13.30 21.81 -13.19
N VAL A 51 12.88 21.39 -11.99
CA VAL A 51 12.54 19.98 -11.70
C VAL A 51 11.34 19.50 -12.52
N MET A 52 10.45 20.41 -12.95
CA MET A 52 9.27 20.07 -13.74
C MET A 52 9.63 19.54 -15.14
N GLU A 53 10.82 19.82 -15.66
CA GLU A 53 11.29 19.25 -16.92
C GLU A 53 11.56 17.74 -16.85
N TYR A 54 11.71 17.19 -15.65
CA TYR A 54 11.96 15.78 -15.42
C TYR A 54 10.66 14.99 -15.18
N VAL A 55 9.55 15.70 -14.96
CA VAL A 55 8.23 15.14 -14.64
C VAL A 55 7.46 14.84 -15.93
N ALA A 56 6.49 13.91 -15.87
CA ALA A 56 5.59 13.69 -16.99
C ALA A 56 4.86 14.99 -17.39
N PRO A 57 4.63 15.20 -18.71
CA PRO A 57 3.73 16.24 -19.18
C PRO A 57 2.36 16.14 -18.52
N GLY A 58 1.72 17.28 -18.23
CA GLY A 58 0.44 17.32 -17.52
C GLY A 58 -0.64 16.41 -18.13
N LEU A 59 -0.65 16.26 -19.46
CA LEU A 59 -1.58 15.37 -20.19
C LEU A 59 -1.43 13.88 -19.82
N ARG A 60 -0.28 13.44 -19.31
CA ARG A 60 -0.01 12.03 -18.95
C ARG A 60 -0.14 11.74 -17.46
N ILE A 61 -0.30 12.76 -16.62
CA ILE A 61 -0.46 12.58 -15.17
C ILE A 61 -1.67 11.69 -14.87
N GLN A 62 -2.78 11.90 -15.59
CA GLN A 62 -4.00 11.10 -15.44
C GLN A 62 -3.77 9.62 -15.76
N ASP A 63 -2.91 9.31 -16.75
CA ASP A 63 -2.56 7.93 -17.09
C ASP A 63 -1.80 7.25 -15.95
N PHE A 64 -0.90 7.96 -15.27
CA PHE A 64 -0.16 7.43 -14.11
C PHE A 64 -1.07 7.20 -12.91
N VAL A 65 -1.96 8.15 -12.63
CA VAL A 65 -2.95 8.02 -11.56
C VAL A 65 -3.90 6.85 -11.85
N GLY A 66 -4.39 6.74 -13.08
CA GLY A 66 -5.25 5.64 -13.52
C GLY A 66 -4.55 4.28 -13.42
N LEU A 67 -3.29 4.19 -13.85
CA LEU A 67 -2.50 2.98 -13.72
C LEU A 67 -2.30 2.58 -12.25
N ALA A 68 -1.96 3.52 -11.38
CA ALA A 68 -1.81 3.26 -9.95
C ALA A 68 -3.14 2.79 -9.32
N ALA A 69 -4.26 3.38 -9.72
CA ALA A 69 -5.59 2.97 -9.26
C ALA A 69 -5.95 1.52 -9.61
N LEU A 70 -5.46 0.97 -10.73
CA LEU A 70 -5.68 -0.45 -11.08
C LEU A 70 -5.04 -1.44 -10.09
N PHE A 71 -4.00 -1.00 -9.37
CA PHE A 71 -3.35 -1.78 -8.33
C PHE A 71 -3.97 -1.56 -6.94
N SER A 72 -4.79 -0.52 -6.79
CA SER A 72 -5.63 -0.31 -5.60
C SER A 72 -6.92 -1.11 -5.76
N ARG A 73 -7.05 -2.22 -5.05
CA ARG A 73 -8.28 -3.01 -5.01
C ARG A 73 -8.97 -2.80 -3.68
N SER A 74 -10.27 -2.47 -3.71
CA SER A 74 -11.09 -2.60 -2.51
C SER A 74 -11.11 -4.07 -2.10
N VAL A 75 -10.57 -4.37 -0.93
CA VAL A 75 -10.64 -5.72 -0.36
C VAL A 75 -12.10 -5.94 0.05
N PRO A 76 -12.80 -6.94 -0.51
CA PRO A 76 -14.14 -7.30 -0.04
C PRO A 76 -14.10 -7.57 1.47
N SER A 77 -15.16 -7.18 2.20
CA SER A 77 -15.22 -7.36 3.66
C SER A 77 -15.13 -8.81 4.12
N ASN A 78 -15.25 -9.77 3.19
CA ASN A 78 -15.09 -11.20 3.44
C ASN A 78 -13.71 -11.78 3.09
N GLU A 79 -12.78 -10.94 2.65
CA GLU A 79 -11.38 -11.31 2.35
C GLU A 79 -10.37 -10.58 3.25
N THR A 80 -10.87 -9.92 4.29
CA THR A 80 -10.09 -9.16 5.27
C THR A 80 -9.37 -10.08 6.26
N LEU A 81 -8.37 -9.53 6.95
CA LEU A 81 -7.44 -10.31 7.79
C LEU A 81 -8.10 -10.89 9.05
N ASP A 82 -9.12 -10.20 9.55
CA ASP A 82 -10.00 -10.62 10.64
C ASP A 82 -10.74 -11.92 10.31
N GLN A 83 -11.14 -12.14 9.04
CA GLN A 83 -11.84 -13.36 8.63
C GLN A 83 -10.92 -14.47 8.11
N ALA A 84 -9.60 -14.33 8.26
CA ALA A 84 -8.62 -15.22 7.62
C ALA A 84 -8.73 -16.69 8.02
N TYR A 85 -9.30 -16.98 9.20
CA TYR A 85 -9.43 -18.34 9.74
C TYR A 85 -10.90 -18.79 9.94
N GLU A 86 -11.87 -17.98 9.52
CA GLU A 86 -13.30 -18.35 9.59
C GLU A 86 -13.68 -19.40 8.53
N ALA A 87 -12.89 -19.52 7.45
CA ALA A 87 -13.05 -20.54 6.44
C ALA A 87 -12.40 -21.89 6.84
N GLY A 88 -13.01 -22.99 6.41
CA GLY A 88 -12.43 -24.33 6.58
C GLY A 88 -11.04 -24.46 5.91
N PRO A 89 -10.13 -25.29 6.44
CA PRO A 89 -10.36 -26.31 7.48
C PRO A 89 -10.23 -25.80 8.93
N PHE A 90 -9.73 -24.58 9.15
CA PHE A 90 -9.35 -24.09 10.48
C PHE A 90 -10.54 -23.95 11.45
N ASN A 91 -11.68 -23.48 10.95
CA ASN A 91 -12.91 -23.34 11.74
C ASN A 91 -13.53 -24.71 12.14
N ALA A 92 -13.08 -25.81 11.53
CA ALA A 92 -13.56 -27.15 11.89
C ALA A 92 -12.73 -27.79 13.03
N GLU A 93 -11.64 -27.16 13.48
CA GLU A 93 -10.74 -27.69 14.50
C GLU A 93 -11.03 -27.04 15.88
N PRO A 94 -11.65 -27.75 16.84
CA PRO A 94 -12.05 -27.17 18.13
C PRO A 94 -10.86 -26.67 18.96
N GLN A 95 -9.68 -27.26 18.74
CA GLN A 95 -8.43 -26.88 19.43
C GLN A 95 -7.92 -25.50 18.99
N LEU A 96 -8.25 -25.07 17.76
CA LEU A 96 -7.84 -23.78 17.21
C LEU A 96 -8.82 -22.65 17.55
N ALA A 97 -10.06 -22.97 17.96
CA ALA A 97 -11.10 -21.99 18.23
C ALA A 97 -10.68 -20.88 19.21
N SER A 98 -10.01 -21.25 20.30
CA SER A 98 -9.51 -20.27 21.28
C SER A 98 -8.41 -19.36 20.70
N ALA A 99 -7.50 -19.92 19.89
CA ALA A 99 -6.41 -19.17 19.29
C ALA A 99 -6.91 -18.23 18.18
N ILE A 100 -7.91 -18.66 17.41
CA ILE A 100 -8.58 -17.85 16.38
C ILE A 100 -9.31 -16.67 17.05
N THR A 101 -10.07 -16.93 18.12
CA THR A 101 -10.78 -15.87 18.88
C THR A 101 -9.82 -14.85 19.46
N GLU A 102 -8.68 -15.29 20.00
CA GLU A 102 -7.64 -14.41 20.53
C GLU A 102 -7.00 -13.54 19.44
N PHE A 103 -6.69 -14.15 18.29
CA PHE A 103 -6.15 -13.46 17.12
C PHE A 103 -7.09 -12.37 16.60
N GLU A 104 -8.38 -12.69 16.41
CA GLU A 104 -9.40 -11.74 15.95
C GLU A 104 -9.57 -10.57 16.92
N ARG A 105 -9.61 -10.87 18.23
CA ARG A 105 -9.70 -9.84 19.28
C ARG A 105 -8.51 -8.88 19.24
N ASP A 106 -7.31 -9.40 19.08
CA ASP A 106 -6.10 -8.58 19.12
C ASP A 106 -5.91 -7.77 17.81
N LEU A 107 -6.36 -8.31 16.67
CA LEU A 107 -6.50 -7.53 15.44
C LEU A 107 -7.51 -6.40 15.59
N ALA A 108 -8.69 -6.65 16.16
CA ALA A 108 -9.71 -5.63 16.37
C ALA A 108 -9.22 -4.50 17.29
N LYS A 109 -8.44 -4.82 18.33
CA LYS A 109 -7.78 -3.80 19.17
C LYS A 109 -6.78 -2.96 18.37
N THR A 110 -5.99 -3.61 17.51
CA THR A 110 -5.01 -2.92 16.67
C THR A 110 -5.68 -1.99 15.69
N ASP A 111 -6.77 -2.43 15.06
CA ASP A 111 -7.56 -1.63 14.13
C ASP A 111 -8.20 -0.41 14.83
N ALA A 112 -8.83 -0.64 15.98
CA ALA A 112 -9.40 0.44 16.81
C ALA A 112 -8.33 1.46 17.25
N TYR A 113 -7.13 1.00 17.58
CA TYR A 113 -5.99 1.86 17.89
C TYR A 113 -5.58 2.71 16.67
N MET A 114 -5.45 2.11 15.49
CA MET A 114 -5.09 2.83 14.26
C MET A 114 -6.12 3.90 13.90
N VAL A 115 -7.43 3.56 13.92
CA VAL A 115 -8.52 4.50 13.63
C VAL A 115 -8.55 5.67 14.62
N ALA A 116 -8.28 5.41 15.90
CA ALA A 116 -8.22 6.46 16.91
C ALA A 116 -7.06 7.44 16.69
N HIS A 117 -5.99 7.02 16.01
CA HIS A 117 -4.76 7.79 15.80
C HIS A 117 -4.56 8.31 14.37
N GLU A 118 -5.46 8.00 13.42
CA GLU A 118 -5.40 8.54 12.04
C GLU A 118 -5.81 10.02 11.92
N LYS A 119 -6.42 10.63 12.95
CA LYS A 119 -6.85 12.05 12.94
C LYS A 119 -5.85 13.02 13.56
N GLY A 120 -4.56 12.83 13.30
CA GLY A 120 -3.50 13.79 13.65
C GLY A 120 -3.42 14.95 12.67
#